data_AF-A0A538EG52-F1
#
_entry.id   AF-A0A538EG52-F1
#
_cell.length_a   1.000
_cell.length_b   1.000
_cell.length_c   1.000
_cell.angle_alpha   90.00
_cell.angle_beta   90.00
_cell.angle_gamma   90.00
#
_symmetry.space_group_name_H-M   'P 1'
#
loop_
_entity.id
_entity.type
_entity.pdbx_description
1 polymer ?
#
loop_
_entity_poly.entity_id
_entity_poly.type
_entity_poly.pdbx_seq_one_letter_code
_entity_poly.pdbx_strand_id
1 'polypeptide(L)' 'VPGDFMFVPEGGVHAFRHESAEPASMLILFTPGAPREGFFEALGAIAAEGRQPTGDEWADLYRRHDTYPV' A
#
# COMPACT_ATOMS: atom_id res chain seq x y z
N VAL A 1 12.41 -9.73 -13.80
CA VAL A 1 13.22 -10.78 -13.14
C VAL A 1 13.25 -10.53 -11.64
N PRO A 2 13.47 -11.56 -10.80
CA PRO A 2 13.65 -11.35 -9.36
C PRO A 2 14.75 -10.34 -9.09
N GLY A 3 14.45 -9.31 -8.28
CA GLY A 3 15.39 -8.23 -7.97
C GLY A 3 15.30 -7.00 -8.89
N ASP A 4 14.39 -6.97 -9.86
CA ASP A 4 14.08 -5.73 -10.61
C ASP A 4 13.59 -4.62 -9.67
N PHE A 5 13.88 -3.38 -10.05
CA PHE A 5 13.57 -2.18 -9.27
C PHE A 5 12.79 -1.16 -10.11
N MET A 6 11.78 -0.55 -9.51
CA MET A 6 11.04 0.56 -10.09
C MET A 6 10.99 1.71 -9.08
N PHE A 7 11.43 2.89 -9.50
CA PHE A 7 11.28 4.13 -8.72
C PHE A 7 10.01 4.85 -9.16
N VAL A 8 9.15 5.20 -8.21
CA VAL A 8 8.00 6.07 -8.44
C VAL A 8 8.29 7.42 -7.78
N PRO A 9 8.34 8.53 -8.54
CA PRO A 9 8.52 9.85 -7.96
C PRO A 9 7.29 10.30 -7.19
N GLU A 10 7.44 11.33 -6.36
CA GLU A 10 6.32 12.01 -5.70
C GLU A 10 5.26 12.43 -6.73
N GLY A 11 3.98 12.22 -6.40
CA GLY A 11 2.84 12.46 -7.30
C GLY A 11 2.67 11.42 -8.41
N GLY A 12 3.57 10.44 -8.54
CA GLY A 12 3.44 9.34 -9.48
C GLY A 12 2.30 8.39 -9.07
N VAL A 13 1.26 8.30 -9.90
CA VAL A 13 0.18 7.32 -9.71
C VAL A 13 0.71 5.92 -10.01
N HIS A 14 0.53 4.98 -9.08
CA HIS A 14 1.06 3.63 -9.21
C HIS A 14 0.16 2.60 -8.52
N ALA A 15 0.22 1.38 -9.04
CA ALA A 15 -0.36 0.18 -8.46
C ALA A 15 0.51 -1.02 -8.85
N PHE A 16 0.42 -2.10 -8.09
CA PHE A 16 1.09 -3.36 -8.41
C PHE A 16 0.10 -4.52 -8.29
N ARG A 17 0.28 -5.53 -9.13
CA ARG A 17 -0.49 -6.77 -9.11
C ARG A 17 0.46 -7.93 -9.31
N HIS A 18 0.25 -8.97 -8.52
CA HIS A 18 0.92 -10.25 -8.71
C HIS A 18 0.05 -11.14 -9.61
N GLU A 19 0.55 -11.50 -10.80
CA GLU A 19 -0.19 -12.27 -11.81
C GLU A 19 0.07 -13.79 -11.78
N SER A 20 1.18 -14.21 -11.17
CA SER A 20 1.53 -15.64 -11.07
C SER A 20 0.70 -16.34 -9.99
N ALA A 21 0.58 -17.66 -10.11
CA ALA A 21 0.03 -18.51 -9.05
C ALA A 21 1.05 -18.79 -7.93
N GLU A 22 2.34 -18.67 -8.23
CA GLU A 22 3.43 -18.94 -7.28
C GLU A 22 3.65 -17.77 -6.33
N PRO A 23 3.89 -17.97 -5.02
CA PRO A 23 4.14 -16.87 -4.09
C PRO A 23 5.29 -15.95 -4.53
N ALA A 24 5.10 -14.64 -4.34
CA ALA A 24 6.11 -13.63 -4.59
C ALA A 24 6.29 -12.71 -3.37
N SER A 25 7.49 -12.16 -3.24
CA SER A 25 7.80 -11.12 -2.27
C SER A 25 8.29 -9.85 -2.98
N MET A 26 7.96 -8.70 -2.40
CA MET A 26 8.38 -7.39 -2.88
C MET A 26 8.77 -6.53 -1.67
N LEU A 27 9.81 -5.71 -1.83
CA LEU A 27 10.18 -4.68 -0.86
C LEU A 27 9.63 -3.33 -1.35
N ILE A 28 8.82 -2.67 -0.52
CA ILE A 28 8.41 -1.27 -0.73
C ILE A 28 9.31 -0.39 0.14
N LEU A 29 9.98 0.58 -0.50
CA LEU A 29 10.90 1.51 0.16
C LEU A 29 10.38 2.94 -0.02
N PHE A 30 10.31 3.70 1.07
CA PHE A 30 9.98 5.13 1.05
C PHE A 30 11.24 5.96 1.36
N THR A 31 11.51 6.98 0.53
CA THR A 31 12.65 7.88 0.72
C THR A 31 12.28 9.33 0.34
N PRO A 32 12.51 10.34 1.20
CA PRO A 32 12.92 10.20 2.60
C PRO A 32 11.89 9.39 3.42
N GLY A 33 12.37 8.66 4.42
CA GLY A 33 11.51 7.77 5.21
C GLY A 33 10.41 8.54 5.94
N ALA A 34 9.16 8.08 5.80
CA ALA A 34 8.00 8.54 6.55
C ALA A 34 7.38 7.34 7.29
N PRO A 35 6.66 7.54 8.40
CA PRO A 35 6.01 6.45 9.14
C PRO A 35 4.85 5.87 8.31
N ARG A 36 5.15 4.84 7.51
CA ARG A 36 4.20 4.20 6.59
C ARG A 36 3.74 2.84 7.11
N GLU A 37 4.38 2.29 8.13
CA GLU A 37 4.11 0.98 8.72
C GLU A 37 2.65 0.88 9.20
N GLY A 38 2.16 1.92 9.88
CA GLY A 38 0.78 1.97 10.39
C GLY A 38 -0.29 1.85 9.31
N PHE A 39 0.02 2.22 8.07
CA PHE A 39 -0.89 2.00 6.94
C PHE A 39 -1.09 0.50 6.69
N PHE A 40 0.01 -0.24 6.56
CA PHE A 40 -0.02 -1.67 6.29
C PHE A 40 -0.56 -2.47 7.47
N GLU A 41 -0.24 -2.07 8.71
CA GLU A 41 -0.82 -2.66 9.92
C GLU A 41 -2.33 -2.50 9.97
N ALA A 42 -2.85 -1.30 9.66
CA ALA A 42 -4.29 -1.05 9.61
C ALA A 42 -4.99 -1.88 8.51
N LEU A 43 -4.39 -1.99 7.32
CA LEU A 43 -4.91 -2.86 6.25
C LEU A 43 -4.94 -4.33 6.69
N GLY A 44 -3.87 -4.80 7.34
CA GLY A 44 -3.79 -6.15 7.90
C GLY A 44 -4.87 -6.43 8.93
N ALA A 45 -5.11 -5.49 9.85
CA ALA A 45 -6.17 -5.59 10.86
C ALA A 45 -7.56 -5.63 10.22
N ILE A 46 -7.86 -4.73 9.27
CA ILE A 46 -9.14 -4.71 8.54
C ILE A 46 -9.40 -6.07 7.86
N ALA A 47 -8.39 -6.64 7.21
CA ALA A 47 -8.49 -7.93 6.55
C ALA A 47 -8.67 -9.09 7.55
N ALA A 48 -7.90 -9.11 8.63
CA ALA A 48 -7.97 -10.16 9.66
C ALA A 48 -9.31 -10.16 10.40
N GLU A 49 -9.88 -8.97 10.63
CA GLU A 49 -11.17 -8.78 11.30
C GLU A 49 -12.38 -8.92 10.35
N GLY A 50 -12.14 -9.05 9.03
CA GLY A 50 -13.19 -9.13 8.02
C GLY A 50 -14.05 -7.86 7.91
N ARG A 51 -13.52 -6.72 8.35
CA ARG A 51 -14.23 -5.43 8.35
C ARG A 51 -14.50 -4.97 6.92
N GLN A 52 -15.62 -4.28 6.73
CA GLN A 52 -15.98 -3.62 5.48
C GLN A 52 -16.10 -2.11 5.75
N PRO A 53 -14.98 -1.36 5.75
CA PRO A 53 -15.03 0.08 5.99
C PRO A 53 -15.84 0.79 4.92
N THR A 54 -16.54 1.84 5.34
CA THR A 54 -17.22 2.78 4.47
C THR A 54 -16.23 3.58 3.62
N GLY A 55 -16.72 4.24 2.57
CA GLY A 55 -15.89 5.11 1.74
C GLY A 55 -15.19 6.22 2.54
N ASP A 56 -15.87 6.80 3.53
CA ASP A 56 -15.31 7.85 4.38
C ASP A 56 -14.21 7.33 5.31
N GLU A 57 -14.38 6.13 5.87
CA GLU A 57 -13.35 5.47 6.69
C GLU A 57 -12.11 5.12 5.84
N TRP A 58 -12.30 4.65 4.60
CA TRP A 58 -11.21 4.42 3.67
C TRP A 58 -10.48 5.72 3.33
N ALA A 59 -11.23 6.77 3.00
CA ALA A 59 -10.66 8.07 2.69
C ALA A 59 -9.87 8.65 3.88
N ASP A 60 -10.35 8.45 5.11
CA ASP A 60 -9.63 8.86 6.31
C ASP A 60 -8.32 8.09 6.50
N LEU A 61 -8.36 6.76 6.40
CA LEU A 61 -7.16 5.93 6.50
C LEU A 61 -6.12 6.33 5.45
N TYR A 62 -6.52 6.49 4.19
CA TYR A 62 -5.61 6.87 3.12
C TYR A 62 -4.96 8.24 3.37
N ARG A 63 -5.76 9.24 3.75
CA ARG A 63 -5.26 10.60 4.00
C ARG A 63 -4.27 10.68 5.16
N ARG A 64 -4.47 9.91 6.24
CA ARG A 64 -3.54 9.84 7.38
C ARG A 64 -2.15 9.31 6.99
N HIS A 65 -2.06 8.60 5.87
CA HIS A 65 -0.84 7.98 5.38
C HIS A 65 -0.40 8.51 4.01
N ASP A 66 -0.87 9.70 3.62
CA ASP A 66 -0.48 10.36 2.36
C ASP A 66 -0.68 9.44 1.14
N THR A 67 -1.87 8.84 1.10
CA THR A 67 -2.40 8.03 0.00
C THR A 67 -3.67 8.68 -0.50
N TYR A 68 -3.83 8.80 -1.82
CA TYR A 68 -5.01 9.38 -2.44
C TYR A 68 -5.51 8.44 -3.55
N PRO A 69 -6.74 7.90 -3.45
CA PRO A 69 -7.29 7.06 -4.50
C PRO A 69 -7.56 7.89 -5.77
N VAL A 70 -7.39 7.26 -6.94
CA VAL A 70 -7.70 7.81 -8.26
C VAL A 70 -8.90 7.13 -8.90
#